data_AF-A0A7S1C2B7-F1
#
_entry.id   AF-A0A7S1C2B7-F1
#
_cell.length_a   1.000
_cell.length_b   1.000
_cell.length_c   1.000
_cell.angle_alpha   90.00
_cell.angle_beta   90.00
_cell.angle_gamma   90.00
#
_symmetry.space_group_name_H-M   'P 1'
#
loop_
_entity.id
_entity.type
_entity.pdbx_description
1 polymer ?
#
loop_
_entity_poly.entity_id
_entity_poly.type
_entity_poly.pdbx_seq_one_letter_code
_entity_poly.pdbx_strand_id
1 'polypeptide(L)'
;GVVAEDHAVPWPYLPHLAAPRWNVGESQSASQMFFTYMTMMSYCVPLSLYVTMEIANFFFMCFLGWDRDMYHAPTDTPAEARSTICSDLGRVRYIFSDKTGTLTQNIMKFKRCSVDGIVYGEPLAPPDDNDDDDDGNSHDATHRPLGDLLDGTSVQEETRGAPDPDLPLRRRRLSFDAEMFLRVMTHCHTVVVERDPTPDPENAAPPPTYQAESPDEGALVEAAAKVF
;
A
#
# COMPACT_ATOMS: atom_id res chain seq x y z
N GLY A 1 -58.54 -46.26 12.81
CA GLY A 1 -59.31 -46.69 11.65
C GLY A 1 -59.11 -45.64 10.58
N VAL A 2 -58.31 -45.94 9.57
CA VAL A 2 -58.14 -45.09 8.39
C VAL A 2 -59.17 -45.57 7.39
N VAL A 3 -60.13 -44.71 7.06
CA VAL A 3 -61.15 -44.97 6.03
C VAL A 3 -60.41 -45.16 4.71
N ALA A 4 -60.55 -46.33 4.10
CA ALA A 4 -60.13 -46.54 2.72
C ALA A 4 -61.05 -45.65 1.85
N GLU A 5 -60.51 -44.54 1.34
CA GLU A 5 -61.24 -43.70 0.39
C GLU A 5 -61.46 -44.53 -0.90
N ASP A 6 -62.72 -44.79 -1.23
CA ASP A 6 -63.11 -45.40 -2.50
C ASP A 6 -62.62 -44.52 -3.65
N HIS A 7 -61.58 -44.96 -4.37
CA HIS A 7 -60.98 -44.25 -5.52
C HIS A 7 -61.90 -44.15 -6.76
N ALA A 8 -63.21 -44.30 -6.59
CA ALA A 8 -64.23 -44.24 -7.63
C ALA A 8 -64.99 -42.90 -7.68
N VAL A 9 -64.67 -41.94 -6.79
CA VAL A 9 -65.36 -40.64 -6.76
C VAL A 9 -64.99 -39.82 -8.01
N PRO A 10 -65.96 -39.38 -8.83
CA PRO A 10 -65.72 -38.49 -9.97
C PRO A 10 -65.12 -37.16 -9.53
N TRP A 11 -64.36 -36.50 -10.42
CA TRP A 11 -63.76 -35.20 -10.12
C TRP A 11 -64.84 -34.18 -9.70
N PRO A 12 -64.69 -33.49 -8.56
CA PRO A 12 -65.72 -32.57 -8.05
C PRO A 12 -66.11 -31.46 -9.03
N TYR A 13 -65.19 -31.09 -9.92
CA TYR A 13 -65.32 -29.99 -10.88
C TYR A 13 -65.34 -30.45 -12.36
N LEU A 14 -65.18 -31.76 -12.64
CA LEU A 14 -65.15 -32.32 -14.00
C LEU A 14 -65.95 -33.63 -14.06
N PRO A 15 -67.30 -33.57 -13.96
CA PRO A 15 -68.14 -34.76 -13.83
C PRO A 15 -68.26 -35.61 -15.11
N HIS A 16 -67.83 -35.07 -16.26
CA HIS A 16 -67.84 -35.77 -17.54
C HIS A 16 -66.60 -36.66 -17.77
N LEU A 17 -65.59 -36.55 -16.91
CA LEU A 17 -64.40 -37.39 -16.93
C LEU A 17 -64.56 -38.50 -15.90
N ALA A 18 -64.32 -39.75 -16.31
CA ALA A 18 -64.32 -40.89 -15.40
C ALA A 18 -63.25 -40.72 -14.31
N ALA A 19 -63.51 -41.31 -13.14
CA ALA A 19 -62.57 -41.29 -12.03
C ALA A 19 -61.21 -41.90 -12.45
N PRO A 20 -60.08 -41.30 -12.02
CA PRO A 20 -58.76 -41.81 -12.36
C PRO A 20 -58.55 -43.19 -11.74
N ARG A 21 -58.23 -44.20 -12.57
CA ARG A 21 -57.83 -45.53 -12.08
C ARG A 21 -56.36 -45.48 -11.70
N TRP A 22 -56.09 -45.37 -10.40
CA TRP A 22 -54.73 -45.48 -9.86
C TRP A 22 -54.30 -46.95 -9.85
N ASN A 23 -53.31 -47.33 -10.66
CA ASN A 23 -52.72 -48.69 -10.61
C ASN A 23 -51.75 -48.78 -9.42
N VAL A 24 -52.29 -49.02 -8.23
CA VAL A 24 -51.50 -49.13 -6.98
C VAL A 24 -50.78 -50.50 -6.85
N GLY A 25 -51.06 -51.45 -7.76
CA GLY A 25 -50.57 -52.84 -7.69
C GLY A 25 -49.42 -53.21 -8.64
N GLU A 26 -48.90 -52.26 -9.43
CA GLU A 26 -47.79 -52.54 -10.35
C GLU A 26 -46.45 -52.44 -9.59
N SER A 27 -45.76 -53.57 -9.42
CA SER A 27 -44.45 -53.60 -8.78
C SER A 27 -43.48 -52.78 -9.61
N GLN A 28 -43.12 -51.58 -9.14
CA GLN A 28 -42.13 -50.76 -9.82
C GLN A 28 -40.82 -51.53 -9.93
N SER A 29 -40.22 -51.48 -11.12
CA SER A 29 -38.89 -52.04 -11.33
C SER A 29 -37.87 -51.31 -10.46
N ALA A 30 -36.83 -52.01 -10.02
CA ALA A 30 -35.78 -51.40 -9.19
C ALA A 30 -35.11 -50.18 -9.87
N SER A 31 -35.02 -50.20 -11.21
CA SER A 31 -34.52 -49.06 -12.00
C SER A 31 -35.47 -47.86 -11.96
N GLN A 32 -36.79 -48.07 -12.01
CA GLN A 32 -37.77 -47.00 -11.89
C GLN A 32 -37.70 -46.34 -10.50
N MET A 33 -37.65 -47.14 -9.43
CA MET A 33 -37.45 -46.63 -8.08
C MET A 33 -36.15 -45.84 -7.96
N PHE A 34 -35.05 -46.35 -8.53
CA PHE A 34 -33.76 -45.66 -8.54
C PHE A 34 -33.84 -44.26 -9.18
N PHE A 35 -34.43 -44.14 -10.37
CA PHE A 35 -34.55 -42.82 -11.04
C PHE A 35 -35.52 -41.88 -10.31
N THR A 36 -36.62 -42.40 -9.75
CA THR A 36 -37.54 -41.57 -8.93
C THR A 36 -36.83 -41.02 -7.69
N TYR A 37 -36.06 -41.85 -6.97
CA TYR A 37 -35.27 -41.39 -5.82
C TYR A 37 -34.16 -40.41 -6.24
N MET A 38 -33.50 -40.62 -7.38
CA MET A 38 -32.50 -39.70 -7.93
C MET A 38 -33.11 -38.31 -8.22
N THR A 39 -34.30 -38.25 -8.81
CA THR A 39 -34.99 -36.98 -9.06
C THR A 39 -35.43 -36.31 -7.75
N MET A 40 -35.92 -37.07 -6.76
CA MET A 40 -36.26 -36.50 -5.45
C MET A 40 -35.04 -35.93 -4.71
N MET A 41 -33.86 -36.56 -4.83
CA MET A 41 -32.61 -36.09 -4.23
C MET A 41 -31.96 -34.93 -4.98
N SER A 42 -32.42 -34.57 -6.18
CA SER A 42 -31.85 -33.47 -6.97
C SER A 42 -31.89 -32.10 -6.26
N TYR A 43 -32.78 -31.93 -5.29
CA TYR A 43 -32.88 -30.71 -4.48
C TYR A 43 -31.88 -30.65 -3.32
N CYS A 44 -31.12 -31.72 -3.02
CA CYS A 44 -30.10 -31.70 -1.98
C CYS A 44 -28.96 -30.72 -2.27
N VAL A 45 -28.66 -30.48 -3.55
CA VAL A 45 -27.76 -29.40 -3.99
C VAL A 45 -28.61 -28.36 -4.70
N PRO A 46 -29.00 -27.26 -4.04
CA PRO A 46 -29.80 -26.24 -4.68
C PRO A 46 -29.00 -25.59 -5.80
N LEU A 47 -29.52 -25.62 -7.02
CA LEU A 47 -28.92 -24.95 -8.18
C LEU A 47 -28.75 -23.44 -7.96
N SER A 48 -29.58 -22.85 -7.10
CA SER A 48 -29.49 -21.43 -6.72
C SER A 48 -28.25 -21.09 -5.90
N LEU A 49 -27.61 -22.06 -5.22
CA LEU A 49 -26.43 -21.80 -4.39
C LEU A 49 -25.28 -21.18 -5.19
N TYR A 50 -25.05 -21.71 -6.38
CA TYR A 50 -24.00 -21.21 -7.29
C TYR A 50 -24.24 -19.76 -7.67
N VAL A 51 -25.47 -19.45 -8.10
CA VAL A 51 -25.87 -18.08 -8.49
C VAL A 51 -25.77 -17.12 -7.31
N THR A 52 -26.18 -17.54 -6.11
CA THR A 52 -26.05 -16.69 -4.92
C THR A 52 -24.60 -16.42 -4.53
N MET A 53 -23.70 -17.38 -4.71
CA MET A 53 -22.26 -17.20 -4.43
C MET A 53 -21.63 -16.20 -5.40
N GLU A 54 -21.96 -16.28 -6.68
CA GLU A 54 -21.47 -15.32 -7.69
C GLU A 54 -21.97 -13.91 -7.40
N ILE A 55 -23.24 -13.75 -7.03
CA ILE A 55 -23.81 -12.44 -6.65
C ILE A 55 -23.10 -11.90 -5.39
N ALA A 56 -22.83 -12.74 -4.40
CA ALA A 56 -22.10 -12.31 -3.20
C ALA A 56 -20.67 -11.85 -3.53
N ASN A 57 -19.95 -12.60 -4.37
CA ASN A 57 -18.61 -12.21 -4.83
C ASN A 57 -18.63 -10.87 -5.60
N PHE A 58 -19.65 -10.66 -6.43
CA PHE A 58 -19.83 -9.39 -7.12
C PHE A 58 -19.98 -8.21 -6.14
N PHE A 59 -20.82 -8.36 -5.10
CA PHE A 59 -20.95 -7.32 -4.08
C PHE A 59 -19.64 -7.07 -3.31
N PHE A 60 -18.87 -8.11 -2.98
CA PHE A 60 -17.55 -7.93 -2.36
C PHE A 60 -16.58 -7.14 -3.24
N MET A 61 -16.57 -7.41 -4.54
CA MET A 61 -15.76 -6.64 -5.49
C MET A 61 -16.18 -5.17 -5.53
N CYS A 62 -17.50 -4.88 -5.52
CA CYS A 62 -18.00 -3.50 -5.46
C CYS A 62 -17.60 -2.79 -4.17
N PHE A 63 -17.73 -3.44 -3.00
CA PHE A 63 -17.36 -2.84 -1.73
C PHE A 63 -15.87 -2.53 -1.64
N LEU A 64 -15.01 -3.40 -2.17
CA LEU A 64 -13.57 -3.16 -2.22
C LEU A 64 -13.24 -1.91 -3.06
N GLY A 65 -13.95 -1.69 -4.17
CA GLY A 65 -13.77 -0.51 -5.01
C GLY A 65 -14.38 0.78 -4.47
N TRP A 66 -15.34 0.70 -3.55
CA TRP A 66 -15.95 1.87 -2.90
C TRP A 66 -15.28 2.27 -1.59
N ASP A 67 -14.30 1.48 -1.13
CA ASP A 67 -13.57 1.79 0.09
C ASP A 67 -12.67 3.01 -0.10
N ARG A 68 -12.86 4.01 0.76
CA ARG A 68 -12.09 5.26 0.75
C ARG A 68 -10.73 5.10 1.43
N ASP A 69 -10.57 4.11 2.31
CA ASP A 69 -9.31 3.87 3.02
C ASP A 69 -8.27 3.20 2.10
N MET A 70 -8.74 2.52 1.05
CA MET A 70 -7.88 1.90 0.02
C MET A 70 -7.74 2.76 -1.25
N TYR A 71 -7.95 4.07 -1.14
CA TYR A 71 -7.84 5.01 -2.26
C TYR A 71 -6.53 5.81 -2.23
N HIS A 72 -5.78 5.76 -3.33
CA HIS A 72 -4.52 6.50 -3.46
C HIS A 72 -4.75 7.88 -4.09
N ALA A 73 -4.86 8.91 -3.23
CA ALA A 73 -5.14 10.29 -3.64
C ALA A 73 -4.13 10.92 -4.61
N PRO A 74 -2.80 10.72 -4.48
CA PRO A 74 -1.83 11.34 -5.39
C PRO A 74 -1.92 10.88 -6.85
N THR A 75 -2.40 9.65 -7.10
CA THR A 75 -2.54 9.07 -8.45
C THR A 75 -4.00 8.91 -8.86
N ASP A 76 -4.96 9.39 -8.05
CA ASP A 76 -6.39 9.22 -8.27
C ASP A 76 -6.77 7.77 -8.60
N THR A 77 -6.21 6.82 -7.85
CA THR A 77 -6.33 5.39 -8.13
C THR A 77 -7.04 4.67 -6.98
N PRO A 78 -8.29 4.22 -7.15
CA PRO A 78 -8.96 3.36 -6.17
C PRO A 78 -8.45 1.92 -6.24
N ALA A 79 -8.67 1.15 -5.17
CA ALA A 79 -8.47 -0.29 -5.21
C ALA A 79 -9.47 -0.95 -6.20
N GLU A 80 -8.97 -1.79 -7.10
CA GLU A 80 -9.79 -2.44 -8.12
C GLU A 80 -9.69 -3.96 -7.98
N ALA A 81 -10.80 -4.61 -7.60
CA ALA A 81 -10.90 -6.06 -7.65
C ALA A 81 -11.17 -6.54 -9.08
N ARG A 82 -10.18 -7.17 -9.71
CA ARG A 82 -10.29 -7.70 -11.10
C ARG A 82 -10.75 -9.14 -11.18
N SER A 83 -10.92 -9.83 -10.05
CA SER A 83 -11.26 -11.25 -10.01
C SER A 83 -12.08 -11.62 -8.77
N THR A 84 -12.88 -12.68 -8.87
CA THR A 84 -13.77 -13.18 -7.81
C THR A 84 -13.03 -13.84 -6.63
N ILE A 85 -11.70 -14.00 -6.74
CA ILE A 85 -10.80 -14.54 -5.71
C ILE A 85 -10.65 -13.60 -4.51
N CYS A 86 -11.22 -12.39 -4.56
CA CYS A 86 -11.26 -11.45 -3.42
C CYS A 86 -11.84 -12.08 -2.13
N SER A 87 -12.71 -13.07 -2.25
CA SER A 87 -13.26 -13.82 -1.10
C SER A 87 -12.23 -14.69 -0.35
N ASP A 88 -11.13 -15.06 -0.99
CA ASP A 88 -10.07 -15.87 -0.39
C ASP A 88 -9.00 -15.03 0.32
N LEU A 89 -9.06 -13.70 0.24
CA LEU A 89 -8.07 -12.81 0.84
C LEU A 89 -7.96 -13.00 2.36
N GLY A 90 -9.05 -13.37 3.03
CA GLY A 90 -9.08 -13.71 4.46
C GLY A 90 -8.39 -15.02 4.84
N ARG A 91 -7.95 -15.83 3.85
CA ARG A 91 -7.25 -17.11 4.07
C ARG A 91 -5.76 -17.04 3.73
N VAL A 92 -5.26 -15.89 3.30
CA VAL A 92 -3.85 -15.72 2.90
C VAL A 92 -2.93 -15.88 4.12
N ARG A 93 -1.88 -16.69 3.99
CA ARG A 93 -0.89 -16.95 5.06
C ARG A 93 0.52 -16.44 4.75
N TYR A 94 0.86 -16.35 3.48
CA TYR A 94 2.18 -15.92 3.01
C TYR A 94 2.00 -14.81 1.99
N ILE A 95 2.75 -13.73 2.18
CA ILE A 95 2.81 -12.60 1.24
C ILE A 95 4.22 -12.60 0.66
N PHE A 96 4.30 -12.77 -0.65
CA PHE A 96 5.54 -12.58 -1.39
C PHE A 96 5.55 -11.16 -1.93
N SER A 97 6.42 -10.32 -1.40
CA SER A 97 6.55 -8.93 -1.81
C SER A 97 7.80 -8.75 -2.64
N ASP A 98 7.68 -7.98 -3.73
CA ASP A 98 8.85 -7.48 -4.44
C ASP A 98 9.48 -6.32 -3.66
N LYS A 99 10.79 -6.12 -3.80
CA LYS A 99 11.50 -5.02 -3.14
C LYS A 99 11.21 -3.70 -3.86
N THR A 100 11.48 -3.66 -5.16
CA THR A 100 11.49 -2.41 -5.93
C THR A 100 10.08 -2.11 -6.45
N GLY A 101 9.58 -0.91 -6.23
CA GLY A 101 8.25 -0.49 -6.69
C GLY A 101 7.09 -1.01 -5.83
N THR A 102 7.35 -1.90 -4.85
CA THR A 102 6.36 -2.31 -3.83
C THR A 102 6.78 -1.84 -2.44
N LEU A 103 7.91 -2.34 -1.91
CA LEU A 103 8.40 -1.92 -0.59
C LEU A 103 9.09 -0.55 -0.63
N THR A 104 9.77 -0.25 -1.73
CA THR A 104 10.51 1.01 -1.88
C THR A 104 10.01 1.81 -3.07
N GLN A 105 9.78 3.10 -2.85
CA GLN A 105 9.65 4.08 -3.93
C GLN A 105 11.00 4.25 -4.63
N ASN A 106 11.00 4.46 -5.94
CA ASN A 106 12.22 4.69 -6.72
C ASN A 106 12.70 6.15 -6.58
N ILE A 107 12.88 6.60 -5.33
CA ILE A 107 13.33 7.96 -4.99
C ILE A 107 14.38 7.81 -3.89
N MET A 108 15.62 8.17 -4.21
CA MET A 108 16.72 8.16 -3.26
C MET A 108 16.85 9.54 -2.63
N LYS A 109 17.01 9.60 -1.30
CA LYS A 109 17.19 10.85 -0.55
C LYS A 109 18.42 10.73 0.34
N PHE A 110 19.24 11.77 0.35
CA PHE A 110 20.36 11.87 1.29
C PHE A 110 19.84 12.16 2.69
N LYS A 111 19.98 11.20 3.62
CA LYS A 111 19.42 11.31 4.97
C LYS A 111 20.44 11.63 6.05
N ARG A 112 21.62 11.01 6.00
CA ARG A 112 22.64 11.11 7.04
C ARG A 112 24.04 11.00 6.46
N CYS A 113 25.00 11.61 7.13
CA CYS A 113 26.43 11.41 6.90
C CYS A 113 27.21 11.61 8.19
N SER A 114 28.45 11.12 8.20
CA SER A 114 29.39 11.36 9.29
C SER A 114 30.57 12.13 8.76
N VAL A 115 30.89 13.27 9.39
CA VAL A 115 32.05 14.11 9.05
C VAL A 115 32.80 14.42 10.33
N ASP A 116 34.11 14.13 10.33
CA ASP A 116 35.00 14.33 11.49
C ASP A 116 34.46 13.72 12.81
N GLY A 117 33.94 12.49 12.72
CA GLY A 117 33.36 11.78 13.87
C GLY A 117 32.00 12.29 14.35
N ILE A 118 31.44 13.33 13.72
CA ILE A 118 30.11 13.88 14.04
C ILE A 118 29.09 13.37 13.02
N VAL A 119 27.97 12.81 13.51
CA VAL A 119 26.88 12.31 12.67
C VAL A 119 25.83 13.39 12.46
N TYR A 120 25.60 13.74 11.19
CA TYR A 120 24.60 14.70 10.73
C TYR A 120 23.45 13.94 10.05
N GLY A 121 22.19 14.37 10.24
CA GLY A 121 21.05 13.80 9.50
C GLY A 121 19.74 13.79 10.26
N GLU A 122 18.78 12.97 9.83
CA GLU A 122 17.58 12.60 10.63
C GLU A 122 17.87 11.37 11.53
N PRO A 123 17.22 11.22 12.69
CA PRO A 123 17.36 10.01 13.52
C PRO A 123 16.87 8.76 12.76
N LEU A 124 17.44 7.59 13.09
CA LEU A 124 17.16 6.32 12.41
C LEU A 124 15.75 5.78 12.67
N ALA A 125 15.10 6.23 13.75
CA ALA A 125 13.75 5.82 14.12
C ALA A 125 12.86 7.05 14.29
N PRO A 126 11.57 6.99 13.91
CA PRO A 126 10.58 7.85 14.56
C PRO A 126 10.67 7.61 16.08
N PRO A 127 10.43 8.61 16.93
CA PRO A 127 10.36 8.36 18.37
C PRO A 127 9.29 7.28 18.61
N ASP A 128 9.72 6.09 19.03
CA ASP A 128 8.80 5.08 19.53
C ASP A 128 8.28 5.62 20.87
N ASP A 129 6.98 5.91 20.95
CA ASP A 129 6.30 6.34 22.18
C ASP A 129 6.27 5.25 23.28
N ASN A 130 7.04 4.15 23.14
CA ASN A 130 6.99 2.98 24.02
C ASN A 130 8.34 2.45 24.53
N ASP A 131 9.47 3.13 24.31
CA ASP A 131 10.76 2.67 24.87
C ASP A 131 11.02 3.27 26.26
N ASP A 132 10.39 2.65 27.27
CA ASP A 132 10.74 2.76 28.71
C ASP A 132 11.85 1.76 29.10
N ASP A 133 12.63 1.23 28.14
CA ASP A 133 13.69 0.27 28.42
C ASP A 133 15.07 0.93 28.45
N ASP A 134 15.45 1.25 29.69
CA ASP A 134 16.79 1.41 30.23
C ASP A 134 17.78 0.37 29.66
N ASP A 135 18.55 0.76 28.64
CA ASP A 135 19.84 0.12 28.35
C ASP A 135 20.92 1.19 28.17
N GLY A 136 21.58 1.48 29.30
CA GLY A 136 22.61 2.50 29.49
C GLY A 136 23.93 2.24 28.76
N ASN A 137 23.89 2.13 27.42
CA ASN A 137 25.09 2.24 26.59
C ASN A 137 24.95 3.41 25.61
N SER A 138 25.04 4.62 26.16
CA SER A 138 25.16 5.87 25.41
C SER A 138 26.49 5.90 24.66
N HIS A 139 26.54 5.32 23.47
CA HIS A 139 27.33 5.95 22.40
C HIS A 139 26.58 7.22 22.04
N ASP A 140 26.87 8.29 22.80
CA ASP A 140 26.45 9.67 22.57
C ASP A 140 27.05 10.15 21.24
N ALA A 141 26.54 9.61 20.12
CA ALA A 141 26.71 10.22 18.83
C ALA A 141 25.79 11.43 18.85
N THR A 142 26.31 12.57 19.34
CA THR A 142 25.64 13.86 19.36
C THR A 142 25.05 14.12 17.98
N HIS A 143 23.75 13.83 17.83
CA HIS A 143 23.11 13.83 16.53
C HIS A 143 22.79 15.28 16.18
N ARG A 144 23.36 15.75 15.06
CA ARG A 144 23.11 17.10 14.58
C ARG A 144 22.14 17.05 13.41
N PRO A 145 21.16 17.96 13.33
CA PRO A 145 20.32 18.06 12.15
C PRO A 145 21.20 18.22 10.92
N LEU A 146 20.76 17.66 9.79
CA LEU A 146 21.50 17.81 8.54
C LEU A 146 21.76 19.28 8.22
N GLY A 147 20.77 20.14 8.53
CA GLY A 147 20.85 21.59 8.42
C GLY A 147 22.10 22.20 9.09
N ASP A 148 22.61 21.67 10.20
CA ASP A 148 23.82 22.22 10.84
C ASP A 148 25.08 21.99 10.00
N LEU A 149 25.11 20.92 9.20
CA LEU A 149 26.16 20.69 8.21
C LEU A 149 26.03 21.64 7.02
N LEU A 150 24.79 21.97 6.63
CA LEU A 150 24.48 22.84 5.49
C LEU A 150 24.64 24.34 5.86
N ASP A 151 24.30 24.73 7.10
CA ASP A 151 24.33 26.10 7.61
C ASP A 151 25.68 26.49 8.25
N GLY A 152 26.63 25.55 8.34
CA GLY A 152 27.99 25.81 8.80
C GLY A 152 28.08 26.25 10.26
N THR A 153 27.25 25.68 11.13
CA THR A 153 27.31 25.95 12.57
C THR A 153 28.55 25.27 13.16
N SER A 154 29.68 25.97 13.11
CA SER A 154 30.81 25.67 13.98
C SER A 154 30.43 26.01 15.41
N VAL A 155 30.78 25.09 16.31
CA VAL A 155 30.70 25.16 17.76
C VAL A 155 31.06 26.57 18.25
N GLN A 156 30.09 27.28 18.81
CA GLN A 156 30.40 28.35 19.75
C GLN A 156 30.82 27.64 21.03
N GLU A 157 32.11 27.77 21.39
CA GLU A 157 32.50 27.76 22.80
C GLU A 157 31.45 28.54 23.60
N GLU A 158 31.02 27.96 24.71
CA GLU A 158 30.19 28.61 25.72
C GLU A 158 30.76 29.99 26.09
N THR A 159 30.32 31.03 25.39
CA THR A 159 30.51 32.41 25.86
C THR A 159 29.15 33.07 25.88
N ARG A 160 28.59 33.10 27.09
CA ARG A 160 27.43 33.88 27.53
C ARG A 160 27.33 35.21 26.77
N GLY A 161 26.34 35.32 25.89
CA GLY A 161 25.97 36.58 25.24
C GLY A 161 24.78 36.38 24.31
N ALA A 162 23.71 37.14 24.53
CA ALA A 162 22.51 37.11 23.69
C ALA A 162 22.83 37.47 22.22
N PRO A 163 22.13 36.91 21.23
CA PRO A 163 22.38 37.19 19.82
C PRO A 163 21.87 38.60 19.47
N ASP A 164 22.77 39.47 19.01
CA ASP A 164 22.43 40.80 18.46
C ASP A 164 21.74 40.67 17.09
N PRO A 165 20.59 41.34 16.87
CA PRO A 165 19.77 41.19 15.65
C PRO A 165 20.25 42.00 14.43
N ASP A 166 21.28 42.86 14.55
CA ASP A 166 21.64 43.85 13.53
C ASP A 166 22.95 43.56 12.75
N LEU A 167 23.48 42.33 12.83
CA LEU A 167 24.66 41.94 12.03
C LEU A 167 24.24 41.31 10.69
N PRO A 168 24.77 41.79 9.54
CA PRO A 168 24.44 41.24 8.23
C PRO A 168 24.82 39.76 8.22
N LEU A 169 23.98 38.92 7.60
CA LEU A 169 24.13 37.47 7.42
C LEU A 169 25.54 37.10 6.94
N ARG A 170 26.50 37.06 7.87
CA ARG A 170 27.89 36.70 7.60
C ARG A 170 27.85 35.20 7.43
N ARG A 171 27.75 34.76 6.17
CA ARG A 171 27.87 33.38 5.68
C ARG A 171 28.76 32.60 6.65
N ARG A 172 28.13 31.85 7.56
CA ARG A 172 28.83 31.15 8.64
C ARG A 172 29.71 30.12 7.96
N ARG A 173 31.03 30.17 8.23
CA ARG A 173 31.99 29.31 7.55
C ARG A 173 31.79 27.89 8.09
N LEU A 174 31.50 26.95 7.19
CA LEU A 174 31.55 25.52 7.49
C LEU A 174 32.90 25.15 8.10
N SER A 175 32.94 24.10 8.93
CA SER A 175 34.21 23.48 9.30
C SER A 175 35.00 23.09 8.04
N PHE A 176 36.32 23.20 8.08
CA PHE A 176 37.18 22.83 6.94
C PHE A 176 36.87 21.41 6.43
N ASP A 177 36.64 20.48 7.35
CA ASP A 177 36.34 19.08 7.00
C ASP A 177 34.95 18.91 6.39
N ALA A 178 33.96 19.69 6.85
CA ALA A 178 32.62 19.72 6.26
C ALA A 178 32.62 20.34 4.86
N GLU A 179 33.37 21.43 4.67
CA GLU A 179 33.54 22.05 3.35
C GLU A 179 34.25 21.10 2.38
N MET A 180 35.33 20.43 2.83
CA MET A 180 36.05 19.47 2.01
C MET A 180 35.20 18.25 1.66
N PHE A 181 34.43 17.72 2.61
CA PHE A 181 33.50 16.62 2.40
C PHE A 181 32.45 16.95 1.33
N LEU A 182 31.79 18.12 1.44
CA LEU A 182 30.80 18.56 0.44
C LEU A 182 31.44 18.81 -0.93
N ARG A 183 32.66 19.37 -0.97
CA ARG A 183 33.40 19.54 -2.24
C ARG A 183 33.69 18.21 -2.92
N VAL A 184 34.11 17.19 -2.16
CA VAL A 184 34.32 15.84 -2.69
C VAL A 184 33.02 15.26 -3.24
N MET A 185 31.89 15.41 -2.53
CA MET A 185 30.58 15.00 -3.02
C MET A 185 30.20 15.66 -4.35
N THR A 186 30.57 16.93 -4.57
CA THR A 186 30.33 17.66 -5.83
C THR A 186 31.35 17.41 -6.94
N HIS A 187 32.46 16.72 -6.67
CA HIS A 187 33.50 16.45 -7.67
C HIS A 187 33.54 14.99 -8.10
N CYS A 188 33.24 14.08 -7.18
CA CYS A 188 33.32 12.63 -7.40
C CYS A 188 31.97 12.07 -7.87
N HIS A 189 31.48 12.54 -9.01
CA HIS A 189 30.25 12.02 -9.63
C HIS A 189 30.29 12.17 -11.15
N THR A 190 29.38 11.48 -11.85
CA THR A 190 29.23 11.63 -13.31
C THR A 190 27.93 12.34 -13.71
N VAL A 191 27.18 12.87 -12.73
CA VAL A 191 25.92 13.61 -12.93
C VAL A 191 26.07 14.76 -13.93
N VAL A 192 25.16 14.79 -14.91
CA VAL A 192 25.03 15.84 -15.91
C VAL A 192 23.99 16.85 -15.43
N VAL A 193 24.32 18.14 -15.55
CA VAL A 193 23.41 19.22 -15.15
C VAL A 193 22.75 19.79 -16.40
N GLU A 194 21.44 19.60 -16.51
CA GLU A 194 20.62 20.19 -17.55
C GLU A 194 19.96 21.46 -17.02
N ARG A 195 20.05 22.54 -17.78
CA ARG A 195 19.39 23.81 -17.47
C ARG A 195 18.38 24.07 -18.56
N ASP A 196 17.13 24.21 -18.17
CA ASP A 196 16.09 24.53 -19.13
C ASP A 196 16.36 25.93 -19.74
N PRO A 197 16.45 26.02 -21.08
CA PRO A 197 16.85 27.25 -21.76
C PRO A 197 15.72 28.28 -21.89
N THR A 198 14.50 27.97 -21.44
CA THR A 198 13.34 28.88 -21.46
C THR A 198 13.12 29.48 -20.07
N PRO A 199 13.78 30.60 -19.74
CA PRO A 199 13.37 31.38 -18.58
C PRO A 199 12.01 31.99 -18.88
N ASP A 200 10.96 31.52 -18.22
CA ASP A 200 9.72 32.27 -18.15
C ASP A 200 10.02 33.63 -17.52
N PRO A 201 9.76 34.76 -18.19
CA PRO A 201 10.17 36.09 -17.72
C PRO A 201 9.47 36.55 -16.43
N GLU A 202 8.42 35.85 -16.00
CA GLU A 202 7.66 36.13 -14.76
C GLU A 202 8.03 35.24 -13.57
N ASN A 203 8.77 34.15 -13.79
CA ASN A 203 9.18 33.23 -12.72
C ASN A 203 10.70 33.18 -12.57
N ALA A 204 11.18 33.02 -11.33
CA ALA A 204 12.57 32.68 -11.10
C ALA A 204 12.94 31.46 -11.96
N ALA A 205 14.12 31.48 -12.59
CA ALA A 205 14.57 30.38 -13.44
C ALA A 205 14.42 29.04 -12.70
N PRO A 206 13.87 28.00 -13.35
CA PRO A 206 13.66 26.71 -12.72
C PRO A 206 15.00 26.16 -12.18
N PRO A 207 14.98 25.42 -11.05
CA PRO A 207 16.18 24.79 -10.54
C PRO A 207 16.77 23.86 -11.61
N PRO A 208 18.11 23.74 -11.68
CA PRO A 208 18.74 22.84 -12.64
C PRO A 208 18.31 21.39 -12.40
N THR A 209 18.12 20.65 -13.49
CA THR A 209 17.81 19.22 -13.43
C THR A 209 19.12 18.43 -13.40
N TYR A 210 19.24 17.51 -12.44
CA TYR A 210 20.41 16.65 -12.25
C TYR A 210 20.11 15.27 -12.82
N GLN A 211 20.75 14.92 -13.93
CA GLN A 211 20.61 13.61 -14.56
C GLN A 211 21.81 12.73 -14.20
N ALA A 212 21.54 11.63 -13.52
CA ALA A 212 22.53 10.68 -13.06
C ALA A 212 22.24 9.29 -13.63
N GLU A 213 23.28 8.49 -13.89
CA GLU A 213 23.13 7.08 -14.29
C GLU A 213 22.59 6.23 -13.13
N SER A 214 22.91 6.63 -11.89
CA SER A 214 22.42 6.01 -10.67
C SER A 214 21.69 7.03 -9.77
N PRO A 215 20.54 6.66 -9.16
CA PRO A 215 19.72 7.60 -8.40
C PRO A 215 20.36 8.04 -7.07
N ASP A 216 21.31 7.27 -6.55
CA ASP A 216 22.11 7.60 -5.37
C ASP A 216 23.13 8.73 -5.65
N GLU A 217 23.83 8.70 -6.79
CA GLU A 217 24.69 9.82 -7.21
C GLU A 217 23.87 11.11 -7.36
N GLY A 218 22.69 11.01 -7.99
CA GLY A 218 21.77 12.14 -8.12
C GLY A 218 21.38 12.74 -6.77
N ALA A 219 21.03 11.88 -5.79
CA ALA A 219 20.68 12.32 -4.44
C ALA A 219 21.84 12.99 -3.69
N LEU A 220 23.08 12.52 -3.87
CA LEU A 220 24.27 13.13 -3.28
C LEU A 220 24.54 14.53 -3.84
N VAL A 221 24.45 14.67 -5.17
CA VAL A 221 24.68 15.96 -5.84
C VAL A 221 23.57 16.96 -5.52
N GLU A 222 22.31 16.52 -5.50
CA GLU A 222 21.18 17.37 -5.12
C GLU A 222 21.31 17.85 -3.67
N ALA A 223 21.76 17.00 -2.76
CA ALA A 223 22.00 17.37 -1.36
C ALA A 223 23.13 18.40 -1.24
N ALA A 224 24.24 18.21 -1.95
CA ALA A 224 25.35 19.15 -1.94
C ALA A 224 24.97 20.50 -2.60
N ALA A 225 24.16 20.48 -3.66
CA ALA A 225 23.69 21.69 -4.33
C ALA A 225 22.80 22.58 -3.44
N LYS A 226 22.10 22.00 -2.46
CA LYS A 226 21.29 22.77 -1.49
C LYS A 226 22.13 23.57 -0.49
N VAL A 227 23.44 23.28 -0.37
CA VAL A 227 24.35 23.95 0.58
C VAL A 227 25.03 25.18 0.00
N PHE A 228 25.31 25.18 -1.30
CA PHE A 228 26.15 26.17 -1.98
C PHE A 228 25.35 27.33 -2.58
#